data_AF-A0A3D3Q4W2-F1
#
_entry.id   AF-A0A3D3Q4W2-F1
#
_cell.length_a   1.000
_cell.length_b   1.000
_cell.length_c   1.000
_cell.angle_alpha   90.00
_cell.angle_beta   90.00
_cell.angle_gamma   90.00
#
_symmetry.space_group_name_H-M   'P 1'
#
loop_
_entity.id
_entity.type
_entity.pdbx_description
1 polymer ?
#
loop_
_entity_poly.entity_id
_entity_poly.type
_entity_poly.pdbx_seq_one_letter_code
_entity_poly.pdbx_strand_id
1 'polypeptide(L)'
;MGRHLGRAEASARGLGFVRPQPADQVEGERDVQHGDRTGGQRARPHRRADARGDLHGSEGSNEHPPVREVRRAEGSGARLRVAQPGRAGGDQKAGTHQERRGQDGDVRRQAGGCDGLRTVPTRGGGRQRRLGGGAGRLGHAMGRERDVEAEWNGRRSHGRAEIESTELRFRGEFRLTVPFADVFAVSADGTRLLIDLPGGSGSFDLGDREEAERWAERVRNPPSLLHKLGVVPEMRVSVVGLHDPGFLAELRNAGADVSTRLRSASDLVFVLVEQCEDIGTRLARIEPSLNGDGAVWVLWPKGRPELRETDIIAAGPGAGLVDVKVVRFSERLSALKLVIPLARRAERP
;
A
#
# COMPACT_ATOMS: atom_id res chain seq x y z
N MET A 1 56.40 -35.49 -42.91
CA MET A 1 56.24 -35.90 -44.32
C MET A 1 54.83 -36.47 -44.46
N GLY A 2 53.93 -35.82 -45.22
CA GLY A 2 52.63 -36.40 -45.59
C GLY A 2 51.36 -35.82 -44.97
N ARG A 3 50.82 -34.79 -45.66
CA ARG A 3 49.40 -34.48 -45.94
C ARG A 3 48.37 -34.31 -44.80
N HIS A 4 47.92 -33.05 -44.63
CA HIS A 4 46.60 -32.72 -44.09
C HIS A 4 45.60 -32.41 -45.22
N LEU A 5 44.40 -32.96 -45.10
CA LEU A 5 43.19 -32.69 -45.89
C LEU A 5 42.14 -32.03 -45.00
N GLY A 6 41.39 -31.07 -45.54
CA GLY A 6 39.93 -31.00 -45.31
C GLY A 6 39.35 -29.86 -44.46
N ARG A 7 39.02 -28.74 -45.12
CA ARG A 7 37.66 -28.17 -45.32
C ARG A 7 36.75 -27.81 -44.11
N ALA A 8 36.30 -26.54 -44.06
CA ALA A 8 34.88 -26.07 -43.99
C ALA A 8 34.86 -24.59 -43.52
N GLU A 9 34.66 -23.63 -44.44
CA GLU A 9 33.40 -22.92 -44.74
C GLU A 9 33.08 -21.72 -43.82
N ALA A 10 33.14 -20.54 -44.44
CA ALA A 10 32.76 -19.25 -43.89
C ALA A 10 31.42 -18.81 -44.50
N SER A 11 30.50 -18.32 -43.67
CA SER A 11 29.26 -17.69 -44.09
C SER A 11 28.90 -16.54 -43.14
N ALA A 12 28.76 -15.34 -43.69
CA ALA A 12 27.69 -14.37 -43.39
C ALA A 12 28.01 -13.00 -44.06
N ARG A 13 27.42 -12.79 -45.24
CA ARG A 13 26.97 -11.47 -45.72
C ARG A 13 25.71 -11.13 -44.89
N GLY A 14 25.49 -9.93 -44.36
CA GLY A 14 25.38 -8.65 -45.04
C GLY A 14 24.00 -8.08 -44.72
N LEU A 15 23.91 -6.91 -44.08
CA LEU A 15 22.68 -6.11 -43.99
C LEU A 15 23.06 -4.63 -44.10
N GLY A 16 22.55 -4.00 -45.16
CA GLY A 16 22.79 -2.62 -45.54
C GLY A 16 22.00 -1.63 -44.69
N PHE A 17 22.66 -0.52 -44.40
CA PHE A 17 22.15 0.68 -43.74
C PHE A 17 21.24 1.47 -44.68
N VAL A 18 20.04 1.86 -44.20
CA VAL A 18 19.16 2.83 -44.86
C VAL A 18 19.24 4.16 -44.09
N ARG A 19 19.63 5.24 -44.77
CA ARG A 19 19.58 6.63 -44.26
C ARG A 19 18.19 7.23 -44.53
N PRO A 20 17.63 8.04 -43.61
CA PRO A 20 16.51 8.92 -43.93
C PRO A 20 16.99 10.31 -44.40
N GLN A 21 16.33 10.88 -45.40
CA GLN A 21 16.37 12.30 -45.76
C GLN A 21 15.26 13.07 -45.03
N PRO A 22 15.47 14.33 -44.62
CA PRO A 22 14.42 15.22 -44.13
C PRO A 22 13.81 16.05 -45.27
N ALA A 23 12.52 16.37 -45.16
CA ALA A 23 11.81 17.34 -46.00
C ALA A 23 11.45 18.60 -45.20
N ASP A 24 11.39 19.70 -45.93
CA ASP A 24 11.49 21.11 -45.57
C ASP A 24 10.41 21.75 -44.67
N GLN A 25 10.81 22.91 -44.16
CA GLN A 25 10.08 23.95 -43.45
C GLN A 25 9.19 24.80 -44.39
N VAL A 26 8.12 25.39 -43.84
CA VAL A 26 7.59 26.70 -44.30
C VAL A 26 7.16 27.53 -43.08
N GLU A 27 7.57 28.79 -43.08
CA GLU A 27 7.39 29.87 -42.10
C GLU A 27 6.01 30.57 -42.19
N GLY A 28 5.72 31.43 -41.19
CA GLY A 28 4.70 32.51 -41.24
C GLY A 28 4.12 32.82 -39.85
N GLU A 29 4.79 33.61 -39.01
CA GLU A 29 4.73 35.09 -38.86
C GLU A 29 3.49 35.69 -38.14
N ARG A 30 3.78 36.23 -36.94
CA ARG A 30 3.44 37.54 -36.33
C ARG A 30 2.03 37.87 -35.79
N ASP A 31 2.10 38.31 -34.52
CA ASP A 31 1.51 39.49 -33.86
C ASP A 31 -0.02 39.73 -33.86
N VAL A 32 -0.60 39.91 -32.67
CA VAL A 32 -1.09 41.23 -32.18
C VAL A 32 -1.43 41.16 -30.67
N GLN A 33 -1.01 42.21 -29.97
CA GLN A 33 -1.19 42.49 -28.55
C GLN A 33 -2.58 43.08 -28.20
N HIS A 34 -2.92 42.93 -26.91
CA HIS A 34 -3.63 43.87 -26.03
C HIS A 34 -5.01 44.45 -26.44
N GLY A 35 -5.99 44.13 -25.60
CA GLY A 35 -7.25 44.86 -25.48
C GLY A 35 -7.82 44.71 -24.07
N ASP A 36 -7.35 45.58 -23.17
CA ASP A 36 -7.95 45.85 -21.86
C ASP A 36 -9.30 46.56 -22.02
N ARG A 37 -10.31 46.19 -21.23
CA ARG A 37 -11.41 47.05 -20.74
C ARG A 37 -12.45 46.27 -19.91
N THR A 38 -12.29 46.39 -18.60
CA THR A 38 -13.28 46.94 -17.66
C THR A 38 -14.78 46.81 -17.93
N GLY A 39 -15.47 46.25 -16.93
CA GLY A 39 -16.62 46.90 -16.28
C GLY A 39 -18.01 46.51 -16.76
N GLY A 40 -18.78 45.83 -15.89
CA GLY A 40 -20.21 45.61 -16.13
C GLY A 40 -20.90 44.74 -15.08
N GLN A 41 -21.07 45.29 -13.86
CA GLN A 41 -22.02 44.78 -12.87
C GLN A 41 -23.48 44.99 -13.35
N ARG A 42 -24.39 44.21 -12.72
CA ARG A 42 -25.87 44.22 -12.77
C ARG A 42 -26.44 43.23 -13.80
N ALA A 43 -27.51 42.48 -13.54
CA ALA A 43 -28.34 42.27 -12.37
C ALA A 43 -29.10 40.95 -12.59
N ARG A 44 -29.45 40.27 -11.49
CA ARG A 44 -30.46 39.20 -11.47
C ARG A 44 -31.82 39.74 -11.91
N PRO A 45 -32.69 38.87 -12.43
CA PRO A 45 -34.01 38.78 -11.83
C PRO A 45 -34.45 37.35 -11.49
N HIS A 46 -35.23 37.30 -10.42
CA HIS A 46 -36.00 36.16 -9.93
C HIS A 46 -37.18 35.80 -10.85
N ARG A 47 -37.57 34.51 -10.85
CA ARG A 47 -38.94 33.93 -10.70
C ARG A 47 -38.84 32.42 -10.96
N ARG A 48 -39.01 31.51 -9.98
CA ARG A 48 -40.27 30.91 -9.46
C ARG A 48 -41.34 30.64 -10.53
N ALA A 49 -41.61 29.36 -10.81
CA ALA A 49 -42.93 28.74 -10.64
C ALA A 49 -42.86 27.21 -10.83
N ASP A 50 -43.63 26.53 -10.00
CA ASP A 50 -43.88 25.10 -9.90
C ASP A 50 -44.59 24.50 -11.13
N ALA A 51 -44.40 23.20 -11.37
CA ALA A 51 -45.43 22.37 -11.98
C ALA A 51 -45.33 20.92 -11.48
N ARG A 52 -46.37 20.52 -10.74
CA ARG A 52 -46.75 19.14 -10.43
C ARG A 52 -47.28 18.46 -11.70
N GLY A 53 -47.06 17.16 -11.81
CA GLY A 53 -47.67 16.30 -12.80
C GLY A 53 -47.59 14.84 -12.36
N ASP A 54 -48.61 14.40 -11.62
CA ASP A 54 -48.94 12.99 -11.39
C ASP A 54 -49.58 12.39 -12.66
N LEU A 55 -49.55 11.05 -12.73
CA LEU A 55 -50.49 10.07 -13.34
C LEU A 55 -49.70 8.94 -14.03
N HIS A 56 -49.56 7.76 -13.41
CA HIS A 56 -50.45 6.58 -13.45
C HIS A 56 -50.48 5.82 -14.80
N GLY A 57 -50.20 4.51 -14.75
CA GLY A 57 -50.87 3.53 -15.62
C GLY A 57 -50.10 2.28 -16.06
N SER A 58 -50.63 1.12 -15.64
CA SER A 58 -50.54 -0.26 -16.19
C SER A 58 -49.21 -1.01 -16.08
N GLU A 59 -49.08 -2.10 -15.30
CA GLU A 59 -49.73 -3.43 -15.40
C GLU A 59 -49.46 -4.15 -16.72
N GLY A 60 -48.77 -5.29 -16.61
CA GLY A 60 -48.42 -6.19 -17.71
C GLY A 60 -47.68 -7.42 -17.19
N SER A 61 -48.45 -8.41 -16.76
CA SER A 61 -48.10 -9.77 -16.36
C SER A 61 -47.66 -10.67 -17.53
N ASN A 62 -47.21 -11.90 -17.17
CA ASN A 62 -46.87 -13.10 -17.97
C ASN A 62 -45.38 -13.28 -18.30
N GLU A 63 -44.76 -14.46 -18.23
CA GLU A 63 -45.20 -15.83 -17.92
C GLU A 63 -43.91 -16.66 -17.68
N HIS A 64 -43.94 -17.61 -16.73
CA HIS A 64 -43.01 -18.74 -16.64
C HIS A 64 -43.51 -19.88 -17.54
N PRO A 65 -42.61 -20.71 -18.11
CA PRO A 65 -42.78 -22.17 -17.95
C PRO A 65 -41.42 -22.94 -17.95
N PRO A 66 -41.37 -24.29 -17.89
CA PRO A 66 -41.64 -25.08 -16.68
C PRO A 66 -40.57 -26.17 -16.37
N VAL A 67 -40.71 -26.72 -15.16
CA VAL A 67 -40.23 -27.97 -14.52
C VAL A 67 -39.29 -28.93 -15.29
N ARG A 68 -38.22 -29.38 -14.61
CA ARG A 68 -37.74 -30.77 -14.72
C ARG A 68 -37.50 -31.39 -13.34
N GLU A 69 -38.46 -32.20 -12.96
CA GLU A 69 -38.46 -33.17 -11.87
C GLU A 69 -37.57 -34.36 -12.27
N VAL A 70 -36.54 -34.68 -11.49
CA VAL A 70 -35.83 -35.96 -11.61
C VAL A 70 -36.09 -36.77 -10.35
N ARG A 71 -36.71 -37.92 -10.60
CA ARG A 71 -37.21 -38.90 -9.65
C ARG A 71 -36.10 -39.53 -8.81
N ARG A 72 -36.49 -39.95 -7.60
CA ARG A 72 -35.78 -40.90 -6.73
C ARG A 72 -35.40 -42.17 -7.47
N ALA A 73 -34.22 -42.69 -7.16
CA ALA A 73 -33.91 -44.11 -7.22
C ALA A 73 -33.22 -44.51 -5.90
N GLU A 74 -33.93 -45.30 -5.10
CA GLU A 74 -33.37 -46.13 -4.03
C GLU A 74 -32.80 -47.41 -4.66
N GLY A 75 -31.76 -47.97 -4.03
CA GLY A 75 -31.22 -49.29 -4.36
C GLY A 75 -29.71 -49.31 -4.11
N SER A 76 -29.27 -49.68 -2.91
CA SER A 76 -28.97 -51.06 -2.47
C SER A 76 -27.47 -51.34 -2.56
N GLY A 77 -26.94 -51.93 -1.50
CA GLY A 77 -25.52 -51.93 -1.19
C GLY A 77 -24.69 -52.95 -1.95
N ALA A 78 -23.38 -52.79 -1.82
CA ALA A 78 -22.44 -53.89 -1.94
C ALA A 78 -21.17 -53.56 -1.15
N ARG A 79 -20.95 -54.34 -0.09
CA ARG A 79 -19.64 -54.55 0.51
C ARG A 79 -18.76 -55.26 -0.53
N LEU A 80 -17.48 -54.91 -0.63
CA LEU A 80 -16.47 -55.91 -0.94
C LEU A 80 -15.15 -55.57 -0.24
N ARG A 81 -14.58 -56.61 0.36
CA ARG A 81 -13.29 -56.67 1.07
C ARG A 81 -12.15 -56.99 0.08
N VAL A 82 -10.94 -57.02 0.65
CA VAL A 82 -9.71 -57.75 0.25
C VAL A 82 -8.86 -56.93 -0.76
N ALA A 83 -7.53 -56.77 -0.66
CA ALA A 83 -6.47 -57.63 -0.14
C ALA A 83 -5.22 -56.83 0.29
N GLN A 84 -4.47 -57.36 1.26
CA GLN A 84 -3.01 -57.14 1.38
C GLN A 84 -2.26 -58.07 0.41
N PRO A 85 -0.97 -57.78 0.16
CA PRO A 85 0.03 -58.84 0.38
C PRO A 85 1.29 -58.36 1.14
N GLY A 86 1.89 -59.30 1.90
CA GLY A 86 3.28 -59.24 2.42
C GLY A 86 4.33 -59.40 1.30
N ARG A 87 5.64 -59.46 1.50
CA ARG A 87 6.50 -60.04 2.56
C ARG A 87 7.96 -59.55 2.36
N ALA A 88 8.80 -59.81 3.40
CA ALA A 88 10.26 -60.07 3.38
C ALA A 88 11.19 -58.88 3.04
N GLY A 89 12.26 -58.56 3.78
CA GLY A 89 13.33 -59.40 4.35
C GLY A 89 14.62 -59.02 3.57
N GLY A 90 15.52 -58.19 4.10
CA GLY A 90 16.69 -58.62 4.85
C GLY A 90 17.94 -57.85 4.35
N ASP A 91 19.00 -57.94 5.15
CA ASP A 91 20.42 -57.61 4.89
C ASP A 91 20.99 -56.22 5.23
N GLN A 92 21.78 -56.28 6.31
CA GLN A 92 22.80 -55.35 6.77
C GLN A 92 24.08 -55.55 5.95
N LYS A 93 24.76 -54.47 5.58
CA LYS A 93 26.22 -54.47 5.45
C LYS A 93 26.81 -53.19 6.03
N ALA A 94 27.74 -53.42 6.97
CA ALA A 94 28.66 -52.44 7.51
C ALA A 94 29.68 -52.02 6.45
N GLY A 95 30.08 -50.75 6.52
CA GLY A 95 31.20 -50.17 5.78
C GLY A 95 31.75 -48.98 6.56
N THR A 96 32.82 -49.24 7.29
CA THR A 96 33.71 -48.31 7.99
C THR A 96 34.30 -47.25 7.06
N HIS A 97 34.36 -45.97 7.46
CA HIS A 97 35.65 -45.26 7.57
C HIS A 97 35.55 -43.94 8.33
N GLN A 98 36.67 -43.67 8.97
CA GLN A 98 36.96 -42.79 10.08
C GLN A 98 37.46 -41.39 9.64
N GLU A 99 37.03 -40.39 10.41
CA GLU A 99 37.63 -39.08 10.74
C GLU A 99 38.47 -38.30 9.71
N ARG A 100 38.11 -37.03 9.47
CA ARG A 100 39.04 -35.90 9.61
C ARG A 100 38.35 -34.63 10.16
N ARG A 101 39.06 -34.04 11.13
CA ARG A 101 38.82 -32.78 11.84
C ARG A 101 38.65 -31.57 10.92
N GLY A 102 37.84 -30.61 11.37
CA GLY A 102 37.78 -29.25 10.80
C GLY A 102 36.99 -28.28 11.68
N GLN A 103 37.68 -27.70 12.67
CA GLN A 103 37.48 -26.39 13.32
C GLN A 103 36.13 -25.68 13.09
N ASP A 104 35.25 -25.74 14.09
CA ASP A 104 34.12 -24.80 14.24
C ASP A 104 34.65 -23.45 14.74
N GLY A 105 34.72 -22.49 13.83
CA GLY A 105 34.75 -21.07 14.14
C GLY A 105 33.31 -20.58 14.36
N ASP A 106 32.87 -20.56 15.62
CA ASP A 106 31.58 -20.03 16.06
C ASP A 106 31.54 -18.51 15.86
N VAL A 107 31.18 -18.05 14.66
CA VAL A 107 30.73 -16.66 14.44
C VAL A 107 29.23 -16.63 14.68
N ARG A 108 28.85 -16.54 15.96
CA ARG A 108 27.51 -16.09 16.33
C ARG A 108 27.33 -14.66 15.83
N ARG A 109 26.69 -14.50 14.67
CA ARG A 109 26.04 -13.24 14.31
C ARG A 109 24.94 -12.98 15.34
N GLN A 110 25.25 -12.15 16.33
CA GLN A 110 24.22 -11.56 17.18
C GLN A 110 23.39 -10.63 16.28
N ALA A 111 22.17 -11.07 15.95
CA ALA A 111 21.11 -10.22 15.45
C ALA A 111 20.60 -9.35 16.62
N GLY A 112 21.40 -8.38 17.02
CA GLY A 112 21.00 -7.31 17.92
C GLY A 112 20.56 -6.14 17.06
N GLY A 113 19.37 -5.59 17.31
CA GLY A 113 19.03 -4.26 16.83
C GLY A 113 19.94 -3.20 17.46
N CYS A 114 19.59 -1.94 17.27
CA CYS A 114 20.48 -0.80 17.54
C CYS A 114 20.59 -0.47 19.05
N ASP A 115 20.82 -1.50 19.88
CA ASP A 115 20.91 -1.45 21.34
C ASP A 115 22.24 -0.82 21.84
N GLY A 116 23.16 -0.51 20.92
CA GLY A 116 24.51 0.01 21.22
C GLY A 116 24.68 1.53 21.27
N LEU A 117 23.67 2.33 20.91
CA LEU A 117 23.77 3.80 20.89
C LEU A 117 22.95 4.43 22.02
N ARG A 118 23.40 4.28 23.27
CA ARG A 118 22.92 5.09 24.40
C ARG A 118 24.08 5.82 25.06
N THR A 119 24.09 7.14 24.92
CA THR A 119 24.21 8.12 26.04
C THR A 119 24.31 9.55 25.50
N VAL A 120 23.29 10.35 25.76
CA VAL A 120 23.43 11.81 25.97
C VAL A 120 22.55 12.18 27.16
N PRO A 121 23.07 12.86 28.20
CA PRO A 121 22.27 13.21 29.37
C PRO A 121 21.46 14.48 29.11
N THR A 122 20.14 14.42 29.27
CA THR A 122 19.29 15.61 29.37
C THR A 122 18.96 15.89 30.84
N ARG A 123 19.39 17.05 31.32
CA ARG A 123 18.95 17.66 32.58
C ARG A 123 17.69 18.50 32.32
N GLY A 124 16.75 18.46 33.26
CA GLY A 124 15.77 19.54 33.45
C GLY A 124 14.31 19.07 33.42
N GLY A 125 13.79 18.67 34.58
CA GLY A 125 12.37 18.41 34.77
C GLY A 125 11.57 19.71 34.84
N GLY A 126 10.55 19.83 33.99
CA GLY A 126 9.53 20.86 34.04
C GLY A 126 8.15 20.23 33.98
N ARG A 127 7.40 20.31 35.08
CA ARG A 127 5.99 19.92 35.15
C ARG A 127 5.16 20.82 34.22
N GLN A 128 4.55 20.26 33.18
CA GLN A 128 3.54 20.96 32.39
C GLN A 128 2.14 20.42 32.69
N ARG A 129 1.29 21.36 33.14
CA ARG A 129 -0.14 21.20 33.37
C ARG A 129 -0.85 20.94 32.04
N ARG A 130 -1.77 19.98 32.06
CA ARG A 130 -2.72 19.74 30.97
C ARG A 130 -3.66 20.95 30.86
N LEU A 131 -3.66 21.60 29.71
CA LEU A 131 -4.76 22.44 29.26
C LEU A 131 -5.25 21.89 27.93
N GLY A 132 -6.52 21.50 27.91
CA GLY A 132 -7.21 21.05 26.73
C GLY A 132 -7.49 22.20 25.79
N GLY A 133 -7.33 21.94 24.49
CA GLY A 133 -7.72 22.83 23.42
C GLY A 133 -8.00 21.97 22.19
N GLY A 134 -9.27 21.96 21.77
CA GLY A 134 -9.79 21.04 20.75
C GLY A 134 -9.21 21.32 19.37
N ALA A 135 -8.52 20.33 18.82
CA ALA A 135 -8.29 20.20 17.40
C ALA A 135 -9.40 19.30 16.83
N GLY A 136 -10.14 19.85 15.86
CA GLY A 136 -11.21 19.15 15.15
C GLY A 136 -10.74 17.79 14.64
N ARG A 137 -11.51 16.76 14.98
CA ARG A 137 -11.31 15.37 14.54
C ARG A 137 -11.48 15.28 13.03
N LEU A 138 -10.39 15.43 12.27
CA LEU A 138 -10.24 14.64 11.04
C LEU A 138 -9.81 13.24 11.48
N GLY A 139 -10.81 12.48 11.93
CA GLY A 139 -10.68 11.08 12.30
C GLY A 139 -10.38 10.23 11.08
N HIS A 140 -9.16 10.31 10.55
CA HIS A 140 -8.61 9.28 9.70
C HIS A 140 -8.25 8.09 10.58
N ALA A 141 -9.30 7.40 11.05
CA ALA A 141 -9.19 6.20 11.84
C ALA A 141 -8.34 5.19 11.06
N MET A 142 -7.27 4.74 11.72
CA MET A 142 -6.47 3.58 11.33
C MET A 142 -7.36 2.35 11.16
N GLY A 143 -6.81 1.25 10.64
CA GLY A 143 -7.54 0.03 10.28
C GLY A 143 -8.68 -0.29 11.25
N ARG A 144 -9.89 -0.46 10.71
CA ARG A 144 -11.04 -0.75 11.55
C ARG A 144 -11.11 -2.23 11.77
N GLU A 145 -11.15 -2.59 13.04
CA GLU A 145 -11.28 -3.96 13.49
C GLU A 145 -12.66 -4.15 14.11
N ARG A 146 -13.30 -5.27 13.78
CA ARG A 146 -14.54 -5.72 14.42
C ARG A 146 -14.57 -7.22 14.54
N ASP A 147 -15.17 -7.70 15.62
CA ASP A 147 -15.63 -9.08 15.70
C ASP A 147 -16.94 -9.20 14.90
N VAL A 148 -16.99 -10.18 14.01
CA VAL A 148 -18.05 -10.37 13.01
C VAL A 148 -18.36 -11.86 12.86
N GLU A 149 -19.58 -12.18 12.45
CA GLU A 149 -19.84 -13.47 11.80
C GLU A 149 -19.49 -13.37 10.33
N ALA A 150 -18.56 -14.21 9.88
CA ALA A 150 -18.18 -14.33 8.48
C ALA A 150 -18.73 -15.62 7.87
N GLU A 151 -19.25 -15.53 6.66
CA GLU A 151 -19.57 -16.68 5.82
C GLU A 151 -18.71 -16.62 4.56
N TRP A 152 -18.00 -17.70 4.24
CA TRP A 152 -17.14 -17.77 3.06
C TRP A 152 -17.28 -19.13 2.38
N ASN A 153 -17.69 -19.15 1.10
CA ASN A 153 -17.95 -20.39 0.35
C ASN A 153 -18.81 -21.41 1.14
N GLY A 154 -19.85 -20.92 1.83
CA GLY A 154 -20.76 -21.72 2.65
C GLY A 154 -20.23 -22.13 4.03
N ARG A 155 -18.99 -21.78 4.39
CA ARG A 155 -18.44 -22.00 5.74
C ARG A 155 -18.67 -20.78 6.60
N ARG A 156 -19.21 -20.95 7.80
CA ARG A 156 -19.38 -19.87 8.77
C ARG A 156 -18.30 -19.90 9.84
N SER A 157 -17.93 -18.73 10.31
CA SER A 157 -17.00 -18.58 11.43
C SER A 157 -17.21 -17.24 12.11
N HIS A 158 -17.24 -17.26 13.43
CA HIS A 158 -17.08 -16.04 14.23
C HIS A 158 -15.60 -15.70 14.33
N GLY A 159 -15.25 -14.44 14.14
CA GLY A 159 -13.87 -14.01 14.22
C GLY A 159 -13.69 -12.52 14.00
N ARG A 160 -12.45 -12.12 13.88
CA ARG A 160 -12.05 -10.73 13.81
C ARG A 160 -11.79 -10.33 12.37
N ALA A 161 -12.56 -9.39 11.86
CA ALA A 161 -12.32 -8.74 10.59
C ALA A 161 -11.58 -7.41 10.81
N GLU A 162 -10.56 -7.16 9.98
CA GLU A 162 -9.77 -5.94 9.96
C GLU A 162 -9.74 -5.42 8.52
N ILE A 163 -10.20 -4.19 8.32
CA ILE A 163 -10.08 -3.52 7.02
C ILE A 163 -8.84 -2.62 7.04
N GLU A 164 -7.83 -3.00 6.25
CA GLU A 164 -6.65 -2.21 6.01
C GLU A 164 -6.89 -1.26 4.81
N SER A 165 -5.81 -0.77 4.21
CA SER A 165 -5.92 0.14 3.07
C SER A 165 -5.89 -0.51 1.70
N THR A 166 -5.46 -1.76 1.63
CA THR A 166 -5.34 -2.54 0.37
C THR A 166 -5.98 -3.91 0.49
N GLU A 167 -6.35 -4.33 1.70
CA GLU A 167 -6.94 -5.63 1.95
C GLU A 167 -7.89 -5.60 3.13
N LEU A 168 -8.85 -6.51 3.14
CA LEU A 168 -9.63 -6.89 4.30
C LEU A 168 -9.12 -8.26 4.77
N ARG A 169 -8.88 -8.40 6.06
CA ARG A 169 -8.38 -9.62 6.67
C ARG A 169 -9.39 -10.15 7.65
N PHE A 170 -9.61 -11.44 7.66
CA PHE A 170 -10.45 -12.10 8.65
C PHE A 170 -9.70 -13.23 9.34
N ARG A 171 -9.87 -13.31 10.66
CA ARG A 171 -9.25 -14.31 11.53
C ARG A 171 -10.32 -14.92 12.44
N GLY A 172 -10.77 -16.11 12.10
CA GLY A 172 -11.60 -16.97 12.94
C GLY A 172 -11.13 -18.42 12.86
N GLU A 173 -12.07 -19.35 12.79
CA GLU A 173 -11.82 -20.76 12.50
C GLU A 173 -11.20 -20.97 11.12
N PHE A 174 -11.52 -20.09 10.16
CA PHE A 174 -10.77 -19.93 8.93
C PHE A 174 -10.11 -18.55 8.87
N ARG A 175 -9.06 -18.47 8.06
CA ARG A 175 -8.37 -17.22 7.76
C ARG A 175 -8.62 -16.85 6.32
N LEU A 176 -8.82 -15.56 6.08
CA LEU A 176 -9.08 -15.03 4.76
C LEU A 176 -8.38 -13.67 4.62
N THR A 177 -7.75 -13.46 3.48
CA THR A 177 -7.28 -12.16 3.03
C THR A 177 -8.01 -11.85 1.73
N VAL A 178 -8.62 -10.68 1.67
CA VAL A 178 -9.32 -10.13 0.51
C VAL A 178 -8.51 -8.93 0.03
N PRO A 179 -7.59 -9.09 -0.94
CA PRO A 179 -6.93 -7.96 -1.58
C PRO A 179 -7.97 -7.16 -2.36
N PHE A 180 -8.07 -5.84 -2.13
CA PHE A 180 -9.07 -5.01 -2.82
C PHE A 180 -8.90 -5.02 -4.34
N ALA A 181 -7.67 -5.25 -4.83
CA ALA A 181 -7.38 -5.38 -6.26
C ALA A 181 -8.03 -6.61 -6.91
N ASP A 182 -8.36 -7.64 -6.12
CA ASP A 182 -8.96 -8.88 -6.61
C ASP A 182 -10.50 -8.88 -6.47
N VAL A 183 -11.06 -7.84 -5.85
CA VAL A 183 -12.50 -7.72 -5.65
C VAL A 183 -13.14 -7.18 -6.92
N PHE A 184 -14.00 -7.98 -7.55
CA PHE A 184 -14.76 -7.54 -8.73
C PHE A 184 -16.18 -7.08 -8.38
N ALA A 185 -16.73 -7.50 -7.24
CA ALA A 185 -17.99 -6.99 -6.71
C ALA A 185 -17.93 -6.85 -5.19
N VAL A 186 -18.42 -5.70 -4.70
CA VAL A 186 -18.59 -5.42 -3.27
C VAL A 186 -19.85 -4.60 -3.06
N SER A 187 -20.65 -4.99 -2.08
CA SER A 187 -21.88 -4.28 -1.72
C SER A 187 -22.19 -4.42 -0.23
N ALA A 188 -23.08 -3.57 0.27
CA ALA A 188 -23.65 -3.71 1.59
C ALA A 188 -25.11 -4.15 1.44
N ASP A 189 -25.49 -5.19 2.17
CA ASP A 189 -26.86 -5.69 2.26
C ASP A 189 -27.26 -5.79 3.74
N GLY A 190 -28.14 -4.89 4.18
CA GLY A 190 -28.46 -4.73 5.60
C GLY A 190 -27.20 -4.45 6.42
N THR A 191 -26.88 -5.33 7.37
CA THR A 191 -25.68 -5.24 8.23
C THR A 191 -24.47 -5.96 7.63
N ARG A 192 -24.62 -6.60 6.47
CA ARG A 192 -23.60 -7.47 5.88
C ARG A 192 -22.84 -6.77 4.77
N LEU A 193 -21.53 -6.91 4.80
CA LEU A 193 -20.65 -6.62 3.68
C LEU A 193 -20.55 -7.88 2.80
N LEU A 194 -21.02 -7.80 1.56
CA LEU A 194 -20.92 -8.87 0.57
C LEU A 194 -19.72 -8.63 -0.35
N ILE A 195 -18.89 -9.65 -0.55
CA ILE A 195 -17.66 -9.57 -1.35
C ILE A 195 -17.58 -10.78 -2.28
N ASP A 196 -17.29 -10.51 -3.55
CA ASP A 196 -16.94 -11.51 -4.56
C ASP A 196 -15.52 -11.29 -5.09
N LEU A 197 -14.72 -12.36 -5.10
CA LEU A 197 -13.40 -12.43 -5.72
C LEU A 197 -13.21 -13.77 -6.45
N PRO A 198 -12.20 -13.94 -7.31
CA PRO A 198 -12.03 -15.17 -8.11
C PRO A 198 -11.96 -16.46 -7.28
N GLY A 199 -11.51 -16.36 -6.01
CA GLY A 199 -11.42 -17.48 -5.07
C GLY A 199 -12.69 -17.81 -4.30
N GLY A 200 -13.79 -17.08 -4.52
CA GLY A 200 -15.06 -17.32 -3.86
C GLY A 200 -15.83 -16.07 -3.50
N SER A 201 -17.00 -16.29 -2.91
CA SER A 201 -17.87 -15.25 -2.39
C SER A 201 -18.18 -15.47 -0.92
N GLY A 202 -18.52 -14.36 -0.25
CA GLY A 202 -18.88 -14.43 1.14
C GLY A 202 -19.41 -13.11 1.70
N SER A 203 -19.72 -13.15 2.99
CA SER A 203 -20.27 -12.03 3.72
C SER A 203 -19.65 -11.86 5.10
N PHE A 204 -19.59 -10.62 5.58
CA PHE A 204 -19.20 -10.27 6.94
C PHE A 204 -20.33 -9.47 7.58
N ASP A 205 -20.93 -9.99 8.64
CA ASP A 205 -21.94 -9.28 9.41
C ASP A 205 -21.29 -8.26 10.33
N LEU A 206 -21.35 -6.98 9.96
CA LEU A 206 -20.73 -5.89 10.71
C LEU A 206 -21.63 -5.39 11.84
N GLY A 207 -22.82 -5.95 12.00
CA GLY A 207 -23.80 -5.63 13.05
C GLY A 207 -24.53 -4.29 12.87
N ASP A 208 -24.14 -3.48 11.88
CA ASP A 208 -24.78 -2.20 11.57
C ASP A 208 -24.69 -1.89 10.07
N ARG A 209 -25.76 -1.27 9.53
CA ARG A 209 -25.88 -0.95 8.12
C ARG A 209 -24.92 0.15 7.67
N GLU A 210 -24.77 1.21 8.44
CA GLU A 210 -23.86 2.30 8.09
C GLU A 210 -22.41 1.80 8.07
N GLU A 211 -22.05 0.90 8.98
CA GLU A 211 -20.71 0.30 8.99
C GLU A 211 -20.50 -0.61 7.76
N ALA A 212 -21.51 -1.40 7.36
CA ALA A 212 -21.47 -2.21 6.13
C ALA A 212 -21.28 -1.36 4.89
N GLU A 213 -22.07 -0.29 4.72
CA GLU A 213 -21.94 0.66 3.60
C GLU A 213 -20.56 1.31 3.60
N ARG A 214 -20.05 1.69 4.77
CA ARG A 214 -18.75 2.34 4.92
C ARG A 214 -17.57 1.41 4.63
N TRP A 215 -17.66 0.12 4.97
CA TRP A 215 -16.66 -0.87 4.59
C TRP A 215 -16.74 -1.18 3.10
N ALA A 216 -17.94 -1.31 2.53
CA ALA A 216 -18.12 -1.51 1.09
C ALA A 216 -17.51 -0.36 0.29
N GLU A 217 -17.76 0.88 0.70
CA GLU A 217 -17.17 2.07 0.08
C GLU A 217 -15.65 2.08 0.19
N ARG A 218 -15.11 1.63 1.33
CA ARG A 218 -13.67 1.55 1.56
C ARG A 218 -12.99 0.52 0.66
N VAL A 219 -13.61 -0.65 0.46
CA VAL A 219 -13.11 -1.69 -0.44
C VAL A 219 -13.19 -1.21 -1.90
N ARG A 220 -14.29 -0.53 -2.26
CA ARG A 220 -14.53 -0.01 -3.62
C ARG A 220 -13.58 1.13 -3.99
N ASN A 221 -13.37 2.05 -3.06
CA ASN A 221 -12.59 3.27 -3.25
C ASN A 221 -11.49 3.38 -2.18
N PRO A 222 -10.47 2.49 -2.22
CA PRO A 222 -9.38 2.54 -1.25
C PRO A 222 -8.56 3.81 -1.44
N PRO A 223 -8.12 4.48 -0.36
CA PRO A 223 -7.35 5.70 -0.46
C PRO A 223 -6.00 5.40 -1.08
N SER A 224 -5.58 6.30 -1.97
CA SER A 224 -4.27 6.23 -2.61
C SER A 224 -3.14 6.30 -1.58
N LEU A 225 -1.96 5.83 -1.97
CA LEU A 225 -0.75 5.98 -1.17
C LEU A 225 -0.47 7.46 -0.88
N LEU A 226 -0.56 8.33 -1.91
CA LEU A 226 -0.36 9.78 -1.75
C LEU A 226 -1.29 10.41 -0.71
N HIS A 227 -2.58 10.02 -0.71
CA HIS A 227 -3.52 10.46 0.30
C HIS A 227 -3.07 10.05 1.71
N LYS A 228 -2.60 8.81 1.89
CA LYS A 228 -2.10 8.33 3.20
C LYS A 228 -0.85 9.07 3.66
N LEU A 229 0.00 9.46 2.71
CA LEU A 229 1.22 10.23 2.93
C LEU A 229 0.94 11.72 3.19
N GLY A 230 -0.29 12.18 2.93
CA GLY A 230 -0.71 13.56 3.13
C GLY A 230 -0.18 14.50 2.04
N VAL A 231 0.07 13.98 0.83
CA VAL A 231 0.45 14.79 -0.32
C VAL A 231 -0.79 15.51 -0.84
N VAL A 232 -0.70 16.82 -0.99
CA VAL A 232 -1.70 17.66 -1.65
C VAL A 232 -1.02 18.49 -2.75
N PRO A 233 -1.79 19.06 -3.70
CA PRO A 233 -1.23 19.91 -4.75
C PRO A 233 -0.40 21.08 -4.20
N GLU A 234 0.55 21.56 -4.99
CA GLU A 234 1.42 22.72 -4.71
C GLU A 234 2.43 22.55 -3.58
N MET A 235 2.38 21.45 -2.82
CA MET A 235 3.38 21.14 -1.80
C MET A 235 4.78 21.04 -2.39
N ARG A 236 5.75 21.63 -1.70
CA ARG A 236 7.17 21.41 -1.93
C ARG A 236 7.57 20.08 -1.32
N VAL A 237 7.85 19.11 -2.18
CA VAL A 237 8.27 17.76 -1.80
C VAL A 237 9.74 17.53 -2.15
N SER A 238 10.50 16.99 -1.19
CA SER A 238 11.87 16.53 -1.40
C SER A 238 11.97 15.01 -1.20
N VAL A 239 12.52 14.30 -2.17
CA VAL A 239 12.67 12.83 -2.14
C VAL A 239 14.16 12.50 -2.15
N VAL A 240 14.70 12.04 -1.02
CA VAL A 240 16.13 11.89 -0.77
C VAL A 240 16.50 10.41 -0.67
N GLY A 241 17.38 9.96 -1.57
CA GLY A 241 17.91 8.59 -1.57
C GLY A 241 16.92 7.51 -2.04
N LEU A 242 15.67 7.86 -2.33
CA LEU A 242 14.69 6.94 -2.92
C LEU A 242 14.69 7.06 -4.44
N HIS A 243 15.10 5.99 -5.12
CA HIS A 243 15.10 5.91 -6.58
C HIS A 243 13.86 5.17 -7.09
N ASP A 244 12.73 5.86 -7.13
CA ASP A 244 11.45 5.32 -7.59
C ASP A 244 10.81 6.27 -8.63
N PRO A 245 11.05 6.03 -9.94
CA PRO A 245 10.48 6.87 -11.00
C PRO A 245 8.95 6.90 -11.01
N GLY A 246 8.30 5.81 -10.60
CA GLY A 246 6.84 5.71 -10.54
C GLY A 246 6.27 6.61 -9.47
N PHE A 247 6.81 6.52 -8.25
CA PHE A 247 6.41 7.39 -7.15
C PHE A 247 6.67 8.88 -7.45
N LEU A 248 7.81 9.20 -8.08
CA LEU A 248 8.10 10.57 -8.51
C LEU A 248 7.11 11.09 -9.57
N ALA A 249 6.64 10.23 -10.47
CA ALA A 249 5.61 10.59 -11.43
C ALA A 249 4.25 10.80 -10.76
N GLU A 250 3.86 9.91 -9.83
CA GLU A 250 2.63 10.05 -9.03
C GLU A 250 2.59 11.38 -8.27
N LEU A 251 3.68 11.76 -7.59
CA LEU A 251 3.78 13.04 -6.87
C LEU A 251 3.57 14.25 -7.80
N ARG A 252 4.21 14.23 -8.98
CA ARG A 252 4.06 15.32 -9.97
C ARG A 252 2.64 15.38 -10.55
N ASN A 253 2.05 14.22 -10.84
CA ASN A 253 0.68 14.12 -11.34
C ASN A 253 -0.35 14.61 -10.30
N ALA A 254 -0.04 14.48 -9.02
CA ALA A 254 -0.83 15.06 -7.93
C ALA A 254 -0.62 16.58 -7.75
N GLY A 255 0.19 17.22 -8.60
CA GLY A 255 0.43 18.66 -8.57
C GLY A 255 1.48 19.13 -7.57
N ALA A 256 2.27 18.23 -6.98
CA ALA A 256 3.36 18.61 -6.07
C ALA A 256 4.58 19.14 -6.84
N ASP A 257 5.28 20.13 -6.27
CA ASP A 257 6.60 20.54 -6.72
C ASP A 257 7.63 19.54 -6.15
N VAL A 258 8.21 18.69 -6.99
CA VAL A 258 9.07 17.57 -6.55
C VAL A 258 10.55 17.80 -6.88
N SER A 259 11.42 17.60 -5.89
CA SER A 259 12.87 17.54 -6.08
C SER A 259 13.46 16.24 -5.52
N THR A 260 14.46 15.68 -6.20
CA THR A 260 15.26 14.55 -5.69
C THR A 260 16.41 14.99 -4.77
N ARG A 261 16.52 16.29 -4.53
CA ARG A 261 17.48 16.90 -3.59
C ARG A 261 16.70 17.48 -2.42
N LEU A 262 17.35 17.55 -1.27
CA LEU A 262 16.79 18.22 -0.10
C LEU A 262 16.70 19.73 -0.40
N ARG A 263 15.51 20.30 -0.25
CA ARG A 263 15.27 21.74 -0.41
C ARG A 263 14.86 22.36 0.91
N SER A 264 15.27 23.60 1.13
CA SER A 264 14.70 24.41 2.20
C SER A 264 13.20 24.65 1.95
N ALA A 265 12.50 24.94 3.04
CA ALA A 265 11.06 25.17 3.05
C ALA A 265 10.24 24.01 2.45
N SER A 266 10.65 22.77 2.70
CA SER A 266 9.92 21.58 2.25
C SER A 266 8.71 21.31 3.15
N ASP A 267 7.55 21.09 2.55
CA ASP A 267 6.34 20.66 3.25
C ASP A 267 6.43 19.18 3.62
N LEU A 268 6.96 18.37 2.71
CA LEU A 268 7.20 16.94 2.91
C LEU A 268 8.59 16.54 2.44
N VAL A 269 9.30 15.79 3.27
CA VAL A 269 10.55 15.12 2.90
C VAL A 269 10.36 13.62 2.98
N PHE A 270 10.62 12.90 1.90
CA PHE A 270 10.72 11.44 1.88
C PHE A 270 12.19 11.06 1.91
N VAL A 271 12.64 10.33 2.92
CA VAL A 271 14.04 9.90 3.01
C VAL A 271 14.14 8.40 3.17
N LEU A 272 14.85 7.73 2.27
CA LEU A 272 15.19 6.31 2.43
C LEU A 272 16.38 6.18 3.39
N VAL A 273 16.25 5.31 4.38
CA VAL A 273 17.33 4.92 5.29
C VAL A 273 17.49 3.41 5.21
N GLU A 274 18.73 2.95 5.08
CA GLU A 274 19.06 1.52 4.93
C GLU A 274 19.91 0.98 6.08
N GLN A 275 20.44 1.86 6.93
CA GLN A 275 21.34 1.55 8.05
C GLN A 275 20.95 2.39 9.27
N CYS A 276 21.12 1.83 10.48
CA CYS A 276 20.69 2.47 11.72
C CYS A 276 21.52 3.71 12.08
N GLU A 277 22.83 3.64 11.81
CA GLU A 277 23.83 4.67 12.13
C GLU A 277 23.54 6.00 11.40
N ASP A 278 22.86 5.90 10.27
CA ASP A 278 22.51 7.03 9.41
C ASP A 278 21.29 7.83 9.90
N ILE A 279 20.42 7.23 10.73
CA ILE A 279 19.09 7.80 11.02
C ILE A 279 19.24 9.19 11.67
N GLY A 280 19.98 9.28 12.77
CA GLY A 280 20.14 10.54 13.52
C GLY A 280 20.76 11.65 12.68
N THR A 281 21.85 11.35 11.97
CA THR A 281 22.55 12.31 11.10
C THR A 281 21.66 12.81 9.96
N ARG A 282 20.87 11.92 9.35
CA ARG A 282 19.93 12.30 8.28
C ARG A 282 18.79 13.16 8.81
N LEU A 283 18.18 12.80 9.94
CA LEU A 283 17.10 13.58 10.54
C LEU A 283 17.58 14.97 10.98
N ALA A 284 18.77 15.07 11.58
CA ALA A 284 19.36 16.35 11.98
C ALA A 284 19.64 17.27 10.77
N ARG A 285 19.96 16.70 9.60
CA ARG A 285 20.11 17.48 8.35
C ARG A 285 18.76 17.89 7.76
N ILE A 286 17.73 17.07 7.92
CA ILE A 286 16.41 17.29 7.30
C ILE A 286 15.57 18.28 8.09
N GLU A 287 15.55 18.22 9.42
CA GLU A 287 14.68 19.06 10.24
C GLU A 287 14.78 20.56 9.91
N PRO A 288 15.97 21.17 9.72
CA PRO A 288 16.10 22.58 9.38
C PRO A 288 15.52 22.95 8.01
N SER A 289 15.35 21.97 7.12
CA SER A 289 14.83 22.17 5.77
C SER A 289 13.30 22.16 5.68
N LEU A 290 12.62 21.69 6.72
CA LEU A 290 11.15 21.62 6.76
C LEU A 290 10.54 23.02 6.92
N ASN A 291 9.31 23.21 6.45
CA ASN A 291 8.45 24.32 6.88
C ASN A 291 7.99 24.14 8.34
N GLY A 292 7.39 25.17 8.94
CA GLY A 292 6.94 25.17 10.34
C GLY A 292 6.01 24.00 10.70
N ASP A 293 5.13 23.60 9.79
CA ASP A 293 4.23 22.45 9.90
C ASP A 293 4.62 21.25 9.02
N GLY A 294 5.82 21.31 8.44
CA GLY A 294 6.34 20.27 7.56
C GLY A 294 6.58 18.94 8.26
N ALA A 295 6.74 17.89 7.45
CA ALA A 295 6.97 16.54 7.94
C ALA A 295 8.06 15.81 7.15
N VAL A 296 8.70 14.85 7.82
CA VAL A 296 9.55 13.86 7.16
C VAL A 296 8.90 12.48 7.25
N TRP A 297 8.79 11.81 6.11
CA TRP A 297 8.55 10.39 6.00
C TRP A 297 9.89 9.68 5.91
N VAL A 298 10.24 8.94 6.95
CA VAL A 298 11.42 8.06 6.94
C VAL A 298 10.99 6.71 6.39
N LEU A 299 11.60 6.29 5.29
CA LEU A 299 11.35 4.99 4.64
C LEU A 299 12.47 4.02 4.98
N TRP A 300 12.13 2.75 5.20
CA TRP A 300 13.11 1.69 5.42
C TRP A 300 12.66 0.35 4.82
N PRO A 301 13.61 -0.55 4.46
CA PRO A 301 13.31 -1.91 4.03
C PRO A 301 12.64 -2.74 5.13
N LYS A 302 11.56 -3.44 4.77
CA LYS A 302 10.91 -4.38 5.69
C LYS A 302 11.74 -5.65 5.89
N GLY A 303 11.54 -6.31 7.03
CA GLY A 303 12.10 -7.63 7.31
C GLY A 303 13.59 -7.65 7.63
N ARG A 304 14.19 -6.49 7.91
CA ARG A 304 15.59 -6.38 8.35
C ARG A 304 15.66 -6.18 9.87
N PRO A 305 16.25 -7.12 10.64
CA PRO A 305 16.36 -6.97 12.09
C PRO A 305 17.31 -5.84 12.52
N GLU A 306 18.25 -5.44 11.64
CA GLU A 306 19.23 -4.39 11.90
C GLU A 306 18.67 -2.96 11.75
N LEU A 307 17.46 -2.82 11.19
CA LEU A 307 16.79 -1.52 11.02
C LEU A 307 15.29 -1.68 11.22
N ARG A 308 14.82 -1.31 12.42
CA ARG A 308 13.43 -1.47 12.83
C ARG A 308 12.76 -0.11 13.02
N GLU A 309 11.44 -0.14 13.02
CA GLU A 309 10.60 1.03 13.32
C GLU A 309 10.99 1.69 14.65
N THR A 310 11.27 0.87 15.69
CA THR A 310 11.67 1.34 17.02
C THR A 310 12.94 2.17 17.01
N ASP A 311 13.87 1.86 16.11
CA ASP A 311 15.15 2.56 16.02
C ASP A 311 14.93 3.97 15.41
N ILE A 312 13.98 4.08 14.47
CA ILE A 312 13.57 5.37 13.88
C ILE A 312 12.79 6.21 14.88
N ILE A 313 11.84 5.61 15.61
CA ILE A 313 11.10 6.27 16.70
C ILE A 313 12.07 6.82 17.74
N ALA A 314 13.04 6.02 18.16
CA ALA A 314 14.04 6.43 19.17
C ALA A 314 14.94 7.58 18.70
N ALA A 315 15.24 7.67 17.39
CA ALA A 315 16.06 8.74 16.83
C ALA A 315 15.32 10.08 16.68
N GLY A 316 13.99 10.05 16.48
CA GLY A 316 13.16 11.25 16.24
C GLY A 316 13.39 12.37 17.27
N PRO A 317 13.25 12.11 18.58
CA PRO A 317 13.45 13.12 19.62
C PRO A 317 14.83 13.78 19.60
N GLY A 318 15.89 13.03 19.25
CA GLY A 318 17.25 13.56 19.12
C GLY A 318 17.40 14.59 18.00
N ALA A 319 16.55 14.52 16.98
CA ALA A 319 16.44 15.51 15.91
C ALA A 319 15.36 16.58 16.17
N GLY A 320 14.72 16.56 17.34
CA GLY A 320 13.62 17.48 17.68
C GLY A 320 12.31 17.19 16.95
N LEU A 321 12.11 15.95 16.49
CA LEU A 321 10.91 15.50 15.81
C LEU A 321 10.14 14.48 16.66
N VAL A 322 8.84 14.36 16.44
CA VAL A 322 7.97 13.37 17.08
C VAL A 322 7.26 12.53 16.03
N ASP A 323 7.09 11.25 16.30
CA ASP A 323 6.37 10.33 15.44
C ASP A 323 4.86 10.56 15.48
N VAL A 324 4.20 10.24 14.37
CA VAL A 324 2.76 10.45 14.20
C VAL A 324 2.07 9.21 13.65
N LYS A 325 2.64 8.60 12.61
CA LYS A 325 1.95 7.57 11.83
C LYS A 325 2.93 6.71 11.06
N VAL A 326 2.74 5.40 11.12
CA VAL A 326 3.38 4.44 10.22
C VAL A 326 2.44 4.05 9.08
N VAL A 327 3.00 3.81 7.89
CA VAL A 327 2.27 3.28 6.72
C VAL A 327 3.08 2.22 5.99
N ARG A 328 2.37 1.26 5.38
CA ARG A 328 2.92 0.45 4.29
C ARG A 328 3.14 1.35 3.08
N PHE A 329 4.40 1.63 2.73
CA PHE A 329 4.72 2.44 1.56
C PHE A 329 4.66 1.61 0.28
N SER A 330 5.28 0.42 0.30
CA SER A 330 5.22 -0.56 -0.79
C SER A 330 5.31 -1.97 -0.21
N GLU A 331 5.41 -3.00 -1.06
CA GLU A 331 5.76 -4.36 -0.62
C GLU A 331 7.06 -4.38 0.19
N ARG A 332 8.05 -3.61 -0.26
CA ARG A 332 9.43 -3.65 0.25
C ARG A 332 9.71 -2.61 1.32
N LEU A 333 8.95 -1.52 1.38
CA LEU A 333 9.23 -0.38 2.26
C LEU A 333 8.08 -0.11 3.22
N SER A 334 8.43 0.19 4.47
CA SER A 334 7.56 0.88 5.42
C SER A 334 7.96 2.34 5.51
N ALA A 335 7.05 3.21 5.96
CA ALA A 335 7.35 4.62 6.18
C ALA A 335 6.75 5.14 7.49
N LEU A 336 7.50 5.96 8.22
CA LEU A 336 7.11 6.57 9.49
C LEU A 336 7.14 8.09 9.32
N LYS A 337 6.01 8.74 9.61
CA LYS A 337 5.90 10.19 9.62
C LYS A 337 6.42 10.72 10.94
N LEU A 338 7.44 11.56 10.86
CA LEU A 338 7.91 12.40 11.95
C LEU A 338 7.59 13.87 11.63
N VAL A 339 7.22 14.64 12.64
CA VAL A 339 6.86 16.05 12.51
C VAL A 339 7.53 16.89 13.58
N ILE A 340 7.59 18.20 13.35
CA ILE A 340 7.98 19.15 14.38
C ILE A 340 6.87 19.18 15.46
N PRO A 341 7.19 19.06 16.75
CA PRO A 341 6.21 19.14 17.84
C PRO A 341 5.44 20.46 17.80
N LEU A 342 4.14 20.42 18.06
CA LEU A 342 3.25 21.60 18.03
C LEU A 342 3.80 22.79 18.83
N ALA A 343 4.35 22.53 20.03
CA ALA A 343 4.92 23.55 20.90
C ALA A 343 6.06 24.35 20.23
N ARG A 344 6.82 23.72 19.33
CA ARG A 344 7.93 24.34 18.60
C ARG A 344 7.52 24.98 17.28
N ARG A 345 6.35 24.66 16.73
CA ARG A 345 5.91 25.20 15.44
C ARG A 345 5.64 26.70 15.52
N ALA A 346 5.11 27.15 16.65
CA ALA A 346 4.86 28.57 16.91
C ALA A 346 6.13 29.43 16.99
N GLU A 347 7.30 28.80 17.16
CA GLU A 347 8.60 29.46 17.27
C GLU A 347 9.32 29.52 15.91
N ARG A 348 8.77 28.88 14.87
CA ARG A 348 9.34 28.89 13.53
C ARG A 348 8.74 30.03 12.68
N PRO A 349 9.59 30.75 11.93
CA PRO A 349 9.18 31.89 11.12
C PRO A 349 8.32 31.50 9.93
#